data_AF-A0A1C3XMA9-F1
#
_entry.id   AF-A0A1C3XMA9-F1
#
_cell.length_a   1.000
_cell.length_b   1.000
_cell.length_c   1.000
_cell.angle_alpha   90.00
_cell.angle_beta   90.00
_cell.angle_gamma   90.00
#
_symmetry.space_group_name_H-M   'P 1'
#
loop_
_entity.id
_entity.type
_entity.pdbx_description
1 polymer ?
#
loop_
_entity_poly.entity_id
_entity_poly.type
_entity_poly.pdbx_seq_one_letter_code
_entity_poly.pdbx_strand_id
1 'polypeptide(L)' 'MGLAHFTEPTYGVQFHPESILTQHGHTILANFLKIANDWQDGIAE' A
#
# COMPACT_ATOMS: atom_id res chain seq x y z
N MET A 1 -1.68 12.72 2.16
CA MET A 1 -0.30 12.72 2.68
C MET A 1 0.21 11.30 2.72
N GLY A 2 1.25 10.99 1.96
CA GLY A 2 1.86 9.66 1.92
C GLY A 2 3.34 9.75 1.58
N LEU A 3 4.08 8.71 1.92
CA LEU A 3 5.51 8.56 1.68
C LEU A 3 5.80 7.15 1.15
N ALA A 4 6.85 7.04 0.36
CA ALA A 4 7.35 5.78 -0.17
C ALA A 4 8.87 5.73 0.05
N HIS A 5 9.38 4.56 0.40
CA HIS A 5 10.82 4.33 0.42
C HIS A 5 11.36 4.31 -1.02
N PHE A 6 12.61 4.75 -1.21
CA PHE A 6 13.17 4.91 -2.56
C PHE A 6 13.52 3.59 -3.25
N THR A 7 13.87 2.56 -2.47
CA THR A 7 14.40 1.29 -2.99
C THR A 7 13.68 0.05 -2.46
N GLU A 8 12.78 0.23 -1.49
CA GLU A 8 12.10 -0.90 -0.83
C GLU A 8 10.60 -0.72 -0.99
N PRO A 9 9.80 -1.80 -1.05
CA PRO A 9 8.34 -1.73 -1.16
C PRO A 9 7.68 -1.37 0.18
N THR A 10 8.14 -0.27 0.79
CA THR A 10 7.65 0.26 2.06
C THR A 10 6.94 1.59 1.84
N TYR A 11 5.72 1.69 2.35
CA TYR A 11 4.85 2.85 2.16
C TYR A 11 4.24 3.28 3.50
N GLY A 12 4.05 4.59 3.67
CA GLY A 12 3.41 5.15 4.85
C GLY A 12 2.31 6.14 4.47
N VAL A 13 1.19 6.10 5.19
CA VAL A 13 0.12 7.09 5.11
C VAL A 13 -0.18 7.63 6.51
N GLN A 14 -0.47 8.92 6.62
CA GLN A 14 -0.76 9.54 7.91
C GLN A 14 -2.23 9.40 8.34
N PHE A 15 -3.12 9.16 7.38
CA PHE A 15 -4.55 8.97 7.61
C PHE A 15 -4.88 7.48 7.77
N HIS A 16 -6.15 7.19 8.07
CA HIS A 16 -6.68 5.84 8.28
C HIS A 16 -7.31 5.28 6.99
N PRO A 17 -6.56 4.56 6.13
CA PRO A 17 -7.12 3.96 4.90
C PRO A 17 -8.20 2.91 5.19
N GLU A 18 -8.26 2.37 6.40
CA GLU A 18 -9.26 1.41 6.86
C GLU A 18 -10.62 2.04 7.20
N SER A 19 -10.68 3.36 7.38
CA SER A 19 -11.93 4.05 7.71
C SER A 19 -12.89 4.10 6.52
N ILE A 20 -14.17 3.79 6.76
CA ILE A 20 -15.24 3.74 5.73
C ILE A 20 -15.35 5.05 4.93
N LEU A 21 -15.11 6.19 5.59
CA LEU A 21 -15.24 7.51 4.95
C LEU A 21 -13.96 7.95 4.23
N THR A 22 -12.86 7.21 4.35
CA THR A 22 -11.63 7.53 3.62
C THR A 22 -11.82 7.19 2.15
N GLN A 23 -11.89 8.24 1.32
CA GLN A 23 -11.98 8.08 -0.12
C GLN A 23 -10.80 7.23 -0.62
N HIS A 24 -11.12 6.22 -1.44
CA HIS A 24 -10.16 5.25 -1.97
C HIS A 24 -9.44 4.37 -0.93
N GLY A 25 -9.92 4.29 0.31
CA GLY A 25 -9.34 3.43 1.36
C GLY A 25 -9.20 1.98 0.93
N HIS A 26 -10.27 1.38 0.38
CA HIS A 26 -10.23 0.01 -0.15
C HIS A 26 -9.25 -0.16 -1.31
N THR A 27 -9.09 0.86 -2.17
CA THR A 27 -8.12 0.80 -3.28
C THR A 27 -6.68 0.81 -2.74
N ILE A 28 -6.38 1.63 -1.74
CA ILE A 28 -5.07 1.66 -1.09
C ILE A 28 -4.75 0.30 -0.47
N LEU A 29 -5.72 -0.30 0.26
CA LEU A 29 -5.54 -1.62 0.86
C LEU A 29 -5.38 -2.72 -0.20
N ALA A 30 -6.14 -2.68 -1.30
CA ALA A 30 -5.98 -3.62 -2.41
C ALA A 30 -4.59 -3.54 -3.05
N ASN A 31 -4.06 -2.34 -3.24
CA ASN A 31 -2.71 -2.13 -3.76
C ASN A 31 -1.64 -2.67 -2.79
N PHE A 32 -1.79 -2.44 -1.49
CA PHE A 32 -0.90 -3.00 -0.47
C PHE A 32 -0.86 -4.53 -0.53
N LEU A 33 -2.03 -5.17 -0.60
CA LEU A 33 -2.11 -6.63 -0.71
C LEU A 33 -1.49 -7.15 -2.01
N LYS A 34 -1.68 -6.45 -3.12
CA LYS A 34 -1.03 -6.79 -4.39
C LYS A 34 0.49 -6.75 -4.25
N ILE A 35 1.05 -5.67 -3.71
CA ILE A 35 2.49 -5.52 -3.51
C ILE A 35 3.03 -6.63 -2.58
N ALA A 36 2.31 -6.94 -1.51
CA ALA A 36 2.69 -8.02 -0.60
C ALA A 36 2.71 -9.39 -1.27
N ASN A 37 1.74 -9.68 -2.14
CA ASN A 37 1.72 -10.92 -2.94
C ASN A 37 2.86 -10.94 -3.97
N ASP A 38 3.06 -9.85 -4.72
CA ASP A 38 4.14 -9.76 -5.71
C ASP A 38 5.51 -9.97 -5.04
N TRP A 39 5.70 -9.42 -3.83
CA TRP A 39 6.89 -9.66 -3.01
C TRP A 39 7.04 -11.13 -2.60
N GLN A 40 5.97 -11.74 -2.12
CA GLN A 40 5.97 -13.16 -1.73
C GLN A 40 6.27 -14.08 -2.93
N ASP A 41 5.76 -13.74 -4.11
CA ASP A 41 5.91 -14.53 -5.33
C ASP A 41 7.26 -14.28 -6.03
N GLY A 42 8.08 -13.33 -5.55
CA GLY A 42 9.37 -12.98 -6.15
C GLY A 42 9.25 -12.20 -7.47
N ILE A 43 8.12 -11.51 -7.67
CA ILE A 43 7.77 -10.73 -8.87
C ILE A 43 7.92 -9.21 -8.60
N ALA A 44 8.44 -8.83 -7.43
CA ALA A 44 8.72 -7.44 -7.10
C ALA A 44 9.91 -6.93 -7.94
N GLU A 45 9.63 -6.12 -8.96
CA GLU A 45 10.61 -5.27 -9.66
C GLU A 45 10.98 -4.04 -8.82
#